data_AF-A0A3M1BBH5-F1
#
_entry.id   AF-A0A3M1BBH5-F1
#
_cell.length_a   1.000
_cell.length_b   1.000
_cell.length_c   1.000
_cell.angle_alpha   90.00
_cell.angle_beta   90.00
_cell.angle_gamma   90.00
#
_symmetry.space_group_name_H-M   'P 1'
#
loop_
_entity.id
_entity.type
_entity.pdbx_description
1 polymer ?
#
loop_
_entity_poly.entity_id
_entity_poly.type
_entity_poly.pdbx_seq_one_letter_code
_entity_poly.pdbx_strand_id
1 'polypeptide(L)' 'MFTGIIEAFGTIRNIEPDADNIRFTIDSAISEELKIDQSVAHNGVC' A
#
# COMPACT_ATOMS: atom_id res chain seq x y z
N MET A 1 5.45 -4.03 -12.88
CA MET A 1 5.24 -2.95 -13.87
C MET A 1 3.82 -2.45 -13.69
N PHE A 2 3.61 -1.16 -13.42
CA PHE A 2 2.30 -0.57 -13.16
C PHE A 2 1.86 0.29 -14.35
N THR A 3 0.56 0.38 -14.61
CA THR A 3 0.00 1.15 -15.73
C THR A 3 -0.19 2.64 -15.39
N GLY A 4 -0.24 2.99 -14.11
CA GLY A 4 -0.54 4.35 -13.63
C GLY A 4 -2.03 4.66 -13.49
N ILE A 5 -2.92 3.70 -13.81
CA ILE A 5 -4.36 3.82 -13.52
C ILE A 5 -4.58 3.52 -12.04
N ILE A 6 -5.26 4.41 -11.32
CA ILE A 6 -5.56 4.21 -9.89
C ILE A 6 -6.81 3.33 -9.76
N GLU A 7 -6.66 2.15 -9.15
CA GLU A 7 -7.74 1.17 -8.99
C GLU A 7 -8.60 1.44 -7.76
N ALA A 8 -7.99 1.89 -6.65
CA ALA A 8 -8.70 2.21 -5.42
C ALA A 8 -7.98 3.28 -4.60
N PHE A 9 -8.74 3.95 -3.74
CA PHE A 9 -8.19 4.79 -2.68
C PHE A 9 -7.97 3.97 -1.42
N GLY A 10 -6.96 4.34 -0.64
CA GLY A 10 -6.68 3.77 0.67
C GLY A 10 -6.65 4.86 1.74
N THR A 11 -7.01 4.49 2.97
CA THR A 11 -6.88 5.36 4.16
C THR A 11 -5.75 4.84 5.02
N ILE A 12 -4.78 5.70 5.35
CA ILE A 12 -3.73 5.36 6.32
C ILE A 12 -4.39 5.25 7.70
N ARG A 13 -4.31 4.07 8.31
CA ARG A 13 -4.84 3.80 9.65
C ARG A 13 -3.77 3.89 10.73
N ASN A 14 -2.53 3.57 10.37
CA ASN A 14 -1.40 3.61 11.30
C ASN A 14 -0.08 3.88 10.57
N ILE A 15 0.85 4.50 11.30
CA ILE A 15 2.21 4.80 10.85
C ILE A 15 3.15 4.48 12.00
N GLU A 16 4.02 3.49 11.82
CA GLU A 16 4.94 3.02 12.85
C GLU A 16 6.40 3.13 12.36
N PRO A 17 7.27 3.86 13.06
CA PRO A 17 8.71 3.80 12.81
C PRO A 17 9.25 2.39 13.08
N ASP A 18 10.04 1.83 12.16
CA ASP A 18 10.67 0.51 12.26
C ASP A 18 12.17 0.64 11.94
N ALA A 19 12.94 0.99 12.97
CA ALA A 19 14.34 1.41 12.86
C ALA A 19 14.51 2.58 11.87
N ASP A 20 15.24 2.37 10.77
CA ASP A 20 15.44 3.38 9.71
C ASP A 20 14.30 3.38 8.68
N ASN A 21 13.27 2.55 8.86
CA ASN A 21 12.11 2.41 7.97
C ASN A 21 10.83 2.91 8.63
N ILE A 22 9.76 2.95 7.82
CA ILE A 22 8.39 3.25 8.27
C ILE A 22 7.47 2.15 7.78
N ARG A 23 6.67 1.60 8.68
CA ARG A 23 5.59 0.66 8.38
C ARG A 23 4.27 1.41 8.33
N PHE A 24 3.59 1.33 7.20
CA PHE A 24 2.27 1.91 7.00
C PHE A 24 1.20 0.81 7.03
N THR A 25 0.12 1.06 7.77
CA THR A 25 -1.10 0.24 7.67
C THR A 25 -2.14 1.01 6.88
N ILE A 26 -2.53 0.49 5.72
CA ILE A 26 -3.47 1.13 4.81
C ILE A 26 -4.70 0.23 4.66
N ASP A 27 -5.87 0.82 4.88
CA ASP A 27 -7.17 0.20 4.66
C ASP A 27 -7.67 0.58 3.26
N SER A 28 -8.07 -0.38 2.44
CA SER A 28 -8.54 -0.16 1.07
C SER A 28 -9.43 -1.29 0.57
N ALA A 29 -10.32 -0.98 -0.37
CA ALA A 29 -11.26 -1.93 -0.95
C ALA A 29 -10.57 -3.12 -1.67
N ILE A 30 -9.35 -2.94 -2.17
CA ILE A 30 -8.60 -4.00 -2.86
C ILE A 30 -7.83 -4.92 -1.90
N SER A 31 -7.78 -4.61 -0.60
CA SER A 31 -6.89 -5.28 0.35
C SER A 31 -7.15 -6.78 0.50
N GLU A 32 -8.41 -7.22 0.32
CA GLU A 32 -8.79 -8.64 0.40
C GLU A 32 -8.26 -9.49 -0.78
N GLU A 33 -7.96 -8.85 -1.90
CA GLU A 33 -7.45 -9.53 -3.11
C GLU A 33 -5.92 -9.67 -3.08
N LEU A 34 -5.25 -8.89 -2.23
CA LEU A 34 -3.80 -8.87 -2.10
C LEU A 34 -3.29 -10.05 -1.29
N LYS A 35 -2.12 -10.54 -1.69
CA LYS A 35 -1.38 -11.60 -1.03
C LYS A 35 -0.05 -11.08 -0.51
N ILE A 36 0.48 -11.76 0.50
CA ILE A 36 1.84 -11.53 0.98
C ILE A 36 2.83 -11.72 -0.18
N ASP A 37 3.90 -10.93 -0.17
CA ASP A 37 4.95 -10.87 -1.19
C ASP A 37 4.53 -10.32 -2.57
N GLN A 38 3.39 -9.61 -2.63
CA GLN A 38 3.00 -8.83 -3.82
C GLN A 38 3.42 -7.36 -3.71
N SER A 39 3.85 -6.78 -4.83
CA SER A 39 4.14 -5.35 -4.94
C SER A 39 2.87 -4.54 -5.18
N VAL A 40 2.76 -3.35 -4.60
CA VAL A 40 1.57 -2.48 -4.69
C VAL A 40 2.02 -1.04 -4.91
N ALA A 41 1.59 -0.43 -6.02
CA ALA A 41 1.88 0.97 -6.26
C ALA A 41 1.00 1.89 -5.40
N HIS A 42 1.59 2.52 -4.38
CA HIS A 42 0.96 3.55 -3.56
C HIS A 42 1.56 4.93 -3.89
N ASN A 43 0.72 5.86 -4.37
CA ASN A 43 1.13 7.21 -4.77
C ASN A 43 2.35 7.25 -5.71
N GLY A 44 2.44 6.28 -6.63
CA GLY A 44 3.52 6.18 -7.62
C GLY A 44 4.78 5.44 -7.14
N VAL A 45 4.80 4.93 -5.90
CA VAL A 45 5.88 4.09 -5.36
C VAL A 45 5.41 2.65 -5.29
N CYS A 46 6.23 1.73 -5.82
CA CYS A 46 5.99 0.28 -5.86
C CYS A 46 6.01 -0.39 -4.47
#